data_AF-A0AAW8BI52-F1
#
_entry.id   AF-A0AAW8BI52-F1
#
_cell.length_a   1.000
_cell.length_b   1.000
_cell.length_c   1.000
_cell.angle_alpha   90.00
_cell.angle_beta   90.00
_cell.angle_gamma   90.00
#
_symmetry.space_group_name_H-M   'P 1'
#
loop_
_entity.id
_entity.type
_entity.pdbx_description
1 polymer ?
#
loop_
_entity_poly.entity_id
_entity_poly.type
_entity_poly.pdbx_seq_one_letter_code
_entity_poly.pdbx_strand_id
1 'polypeptide(L)'
;MGSTVAVAGVVAASQARPASRTRTAAQRRRIVKGHVARAAADHERLTAIRARAFPTTALTGRKFDAQAARAEGRKLTAGYRRQAKQLRKARTRPKRR
;
A
#
# COMPACT_ATOMS: atom_id res chain seq x y z
N MET A 1 16.22 22.89 6.53
CA MET A 1 16.59 22.11 5.33
C MET A 1 15.96 20.73 5.46
N GLY A 2 14.72 20.56 5.00
CA GLY A 2 13.94 19.33 5.21
C GLY A 2 14.23 18.32 4.11
N SER A 3 14.86 17.21 4.48
CA SER A 3 15.14 16.08 3.59
C SER A 3 13.83 15.45 3.12
N THR A 4 13.45 15.72 1.87
CA THR A 4 12.41 15.01 1.13
C THR A 4 12.90 13.59 0.87
N VAL A 5 12.57 12.69 1.79
CA VAL A 5 12.89 11.27 1.69
C VAL A 5 12.33 10.73 0.37
N ALA A 6 13.23 10.18 -0.44
CA ALA A 6 13.01 9.66 -1.77
C ALA A 6 12.05 8.45 -1.80
N VAL A 7 10.75 8.70 -1.62
CA VAL A 7 9.70 7.69 -1.83
C VAL A 7 9.43 7.49 -3.34
N ALA A 8 9.86 8.44 -4.18
CA ALA A 8 9.65 8.41 -5.63
C ALA A 8 10.42 7.29 -6.35
N GLY A 9 11.60 6.90 -5.87
CA GLY A 9 12.48 5.94 -6.56
C GLY A 9 11.94 4.50 -6.57
N VAL A 10 11.31 4.05 -5.49
CA VAL A 10 10.82 2.67 -5.36
C VAL A 10 9.57 2.42 -6.22
N VAL A 11 8.79 3.47 -6.52
CA VAL A 11 7.59 3.36 -7.36
C VAL A 11 7.95 3.25 -8.85
N ALA A 12 9.07 3.85 -9.27
CA ALA A 12 9.49 3.88 -10.67
C ALA A 12 10.09 2.55 -11.18
N ALA A 13 10.69 1.73 -10.31
CA ALA A 13 11.41 0.51 -10.72
C ALA A 13 10.52 -0.73 -11.01
N SER A 14 9.18 -0.62 -10.95
CA SER A 14 8.26 -1.75 -11.21
C SER A 14 7.46 -1.62 -12.51
N GLN A 15 8.04 -0.99 -13.54
CA GLN A 15 7.38 -0.73 -14.83
C GLN A 15 7.29 -1.94 -15.78
N ALA A 16 7.61 -3.16 -15.35
CA ALA A 16 7.28 -4.38 -16.09
C ALA A 16 5.80 -4.76 -15.86
N ARG A 17 4.89 -4.01 -16.50
CA ARG A 17 3.44 -4.08 -16.23
C ARG A 17 2.86 -5.44 -16.65
N PRO A 18 2.25 -6.19 -15.72
CA PRO A 18 1.73 -7.53 -16.01
C PRO A 18 0.53 -7.53 -16.95
N ALA A 19 0.67 -8.14 -18.13
CA ALA A 19 -0.41 -8.35 -19.09
C ALA A 19 -1.39 -9.48 -18.70
N SER A 20 -1.01 -10.36 -17.75
CA SER A 20 -1.80 -11.53 -17.35
C SER A 20 -2.47 -11.39 -15.98
N ARG A 21 -3.58 -12.12 -15.80
CA ARG A 21 -4.34 -12.18 -14.53
C ARG A 21 -3.46 -12.62 -13.36
N THR A 22 -2.59 -13.61 -13.57
CA THR A 22 -1.64 -14.14 -12.59
C THR A 22 -0.64 -13.08 -12.14
N ARG A 23 -0.13 -12.31 -13.11
CA ARG A 23 0.93 -11.33 -12.89
C ARG A 23 0.35 -10.06 -12.20
N THR A 24 -0.92 -9.70 -12.47
CA THR A 24 -1.68 -8.71 -11.64
C THR A 24 -2.08 -9.24 -10.26
N ALA A 25 -2.24 -10.55 -10.08
CA ALA A 25 -2.52 -11.14 -8.76
C ALA A 25 -1.28 -11.11 -7.87
N ALA A 26 -0.10 -11.44 -8.41
CA ALA A 26 1.18 -11.30 -7.72
C ALA A 26 1.44 -9.86 -7.28
N GLN A 27 1.19 -8.88 -8.15
CA GLN A 27 1.34 -7.46 -7.81
C GLN A 27 0.35 -7.00 -6.74
N ARG A 28 -0.91 -7.45 -6.80
CA ARG A 28 -1.90 -7.19 -5.73
C ARG A 28 -1.45 -7.76 -4.39
N ARG A 29 -0.91 -8.99 -4.37
CA ARG A 29 -0.35 -9.59 -3.14
C ARG A 29 0.79 -8.75 -2.57
N ARG A 30 1.68 -8.21 -3.42
CA ARG A 30 2.76 -7.31 -2.99
C ARG A 30 2.24 -6.01 -2.38
N ILE A 31 1.24 -5.39 -3.01
CA ILE A 31 0.59 -4.17 -2.48
C ILE A 31 -0.05 -4.45 -1.12
N VAL A 32 -0.82 -5.53 -1.00
CA VAL A 32 -1.44 -5.92 0.27
C VAL A 32 -0.38 -6.19 1.34
N LYS A 33 0.68 -6.93 1.02
CA LYS A 33 1.79 -7.19 1.95
C LYS A 33 2.45 -5.89 2.40
N GLY A 34 2.74 -4.98 1.48
CA GLY A 34 3.33 -3.68 1.78
C GLY A 34 2.41 -2.79 2.63
N HIS A 35 1.09 -2.87 2.41
CA HIS A 35 0.10 -2.15 3.21
C HIS A 35 0.04 -2.68 4.64
N VAL A 36 -0.01 -4.00 4.83
CA VAL A 36 0.02 -4.62 6.17
C VAL A 36 1.30 -4.26 6.92
N ALA A 37 2.46 -4.30 6.25
CA ALA A 37 3.74 -3.96 6.86
C ALA A 37 3.79 -2.49 7.33
N ARG A 38 3.28 -1.55 6.51
CA ARG A 38 3.17 -0.14 6.92
C ARG A 38 2.18 0.05 8.07
N ALA A 39 1.01 -0.56 8.00
CA ALA A 39 0.00 -0.47 9.05
C ALA A 39 0.52 -1.01 10.40
N ALA A 40 1.32 -2.07 10.38
CA ALA A 40 1.98 -2.59 11.57
C ALA A 40 2.99 -1.58 12.15
N ALA A 41 3.87 -1.02 11.31
CA ALA A 41 4.85 -0.02 11.73
C ALA A 41 4.19 1.27 12.27
N ASP A 42 3.09 1.72 11.64
CA ASP A 42 2.32 2.86 12.10
C ASP A 42 1.65 2.57 13.44
N HIS A 43 1.11 1.37 13.62
CA HIS A 43 0.52 0.94 14.88
C HIS A 43 1.56 0.90 16.01
N GLU A 44 2.75 0.36 15.76
CA GLU A 44 3.85 0.35 16.73
C GLU A 44 4.26 1.78 17.10
N ARG A 45 4.42 2.66 16.11
CA ARG A 45 4.77 4.07 16.33
C ARG A 45 3.72 4.79 17.16
N LEU A 46 2.44 4.63 16.84
CA LEU A 46 1.33 5.25 17.59
C LEU A 46 1.21 4.66 18.99
N THR A 47 1.47 3.37 19.16
CA THR A 47 1.49 2.70 20.46
C THR A 47 2.62 3.25 21.32
N ALA A 48 3.83 3.41 20.77
CA ALA A 48 4.96 4.00 21.48
C ALA A 48 4.69 5.46 21.89
N ILE A 49 4.08 6.26 21.01
CA ILE A 49 3.68 7.64 21.33
C ILE A 49 2.63 7.65 22.45
N ARG A 50 1.60 6.79 22.36
CA ARG A 50 0.57 6.68 23.39
C ARG A 50 1.16 6.24 24.73
N ALA A 51 2.07 5.26 24.73
CA ALA A 51 2.71 4.79 25.95
C ALA A 51 3.53 5.88 26.63
N ARG A 52 4.17 6.76 25.85
CA ARG A 52 4.89 7.92 26.37
C ARG A 52 3.95 9.00 26.92
N ALA A 53 2.84 9.28 26.26
CA ALA A 53 1.91 10.35 26.65
C ALA A 53 0.96 9.93 27.79
N PHE A 54 0.52 8.68 27.80
CA PHE A 54 -0.48 8.13 28.71
C PHE A 54 -0.08 6.73 29.18
N PRO A 55 0.87 6.63 30.13
CA PRO A 55 1.49 5.36 30.52
C PRO A 55 0.48 4.31 31.01
N THR A 56 -0.53 4.73 31.77
CA THR A 56 -1.58 3.85 32.31
C THR A 56 -2.46 3.24 31.23
N THR A 57 -2.69 3.95 30.12
CA THR A 57 -3.48 3.45 28.98
C THR A 57 -2.70 2.52 28.06
N ALA A 58 -1.37 2.45 28.19
CA ALA A 58 -0.54 1.56 27.38
C ALA A 58 -0.87 0.08 27.63
N LEU A 59 -1.26 -0.25 28.87
CA LEU A 59 -1.57 -1.62 29.31
C LEU A 59 -2.89 -2.17 28.73
N THR A 60 -3.82 -1.29 28.36
CA THR A 60 -5.16 -1.66 27.85
C THR A 60 -5.31 -1.45 26.35
N GLY A 61 -4.22 -1.11 25.65
CA GLY A 61 -4.22 -0.89 24.21
C GLY A 61 -4.60 -2.14 23.41
N ARG A 62 -5.43 -1.96 22.37
CA ARG A 62 -5.71 -3.03 21.41
C ARG A 62 -4.45 -3.38 20.62
N LYS A 63 -4.22 -4.69 20.44
CA LYS A 63 -3.15 -5.22 19.58
C LYS A 63 -3.44 -4.94 18.09
N PHE A 64 -2.39 -4.94 17.28
CA PHE A 64 -2.51 -4.82 15.83
C PHE A 64 -3.33 -5.97 15.22
N ASP A 65 -4.36 -5.63 14.43
CA ASP A 65 -5.16 -6.59 13.68
C ASP A 65 -4.66 -6.72 12.23
N ALA A 66 -3.84 -7.74 11.99
CA ALA A 66 -3.33 -8.04 10.66
C ALA A 66 -4.40 -8.54 9.68
N GLN A 67 -5.54 -9.07 10.15
CA GLN A 67 -6.62 -9.51 9.26
C GLN A 67 -7.42 -8.31 8.74
N ALA A 68 -7.74 -7.35 9.62
CA ALA A 68 -8.36 -6.09 9.22
C ALA A 68 -7.49 -5.33 8.20
N ALA A 69 -6.18 -5.19 8.47
CA ALA A 69 -5.24 -4.55 7.54
C ALA A 69 -5.17 -5.28 6.17
N ARG A 70 -5.24 -6.62 6.17
CA ARG A 70 -5.31 -7.38 4.90
C ARG A 70 -6.62 -7.11 4.16
N ALA A 71 -7.75 -7.02 4.86
CA ALA A 71 -9.04 -6.72 4.25
C ALA A 71 -9.05 -5.32 3.61
N GLU A 72 -8.50 -4.32 4.30
CA GLU A 72 -8.32 -2.97 3.78
C GLU A 72 -7.39 -2.96 2.56
N GLY A 73 -6.24 -3.61 2.64
CA GLY A 73 -5.33 -3.75 1.49
C GLY A 73 -5.99 -4.41 0.27
N ARG A 74 -6.89 -5.39 0.49
CA ARG A 74 -7.69 -6.00 -0.59
C ARG A 74 -8.68 -5.00 -1.19
N LYS A 75 -9.34 -4.17 -0.37
CA LYS A 75 -10.23 -3.09 -0.84
C LYS A 75 -9.46 -2.06 -1.69
N LEU A 76 -8.26 -1.66 -1.28
CA LEU A 76 -7.41 -0.75 -2.05
C LEU A 76 -7.02 -1.29 -3.43
N THR A 77 -6.99 -2.61 -3.58
CA THR A 77 -6.68 -3.27 -4.86
C THR A 77 -7.93 -3.77 -5.61
N ALA A 78 -9.13 -3.46 -5.10
CA ALA A 78 -10.37 -3.75 -5.79
C ALA A 78 -10.41 -2.96 -7.10
N GLY A 79 -10.73 -3.64 -8.20
CA GLY A 79 -10.75 -2.99 -9.53
C GLY A 79 -9.37 -2.71 -10.16
N TYR A 80 -8.24 -3.08 -9.51
CA TYR A 80 -6.88 -2.86 -10.04
C TYR A 80 -6.70 -3.34 -11.49
N ARG A 81 -7.35 -4.46 -11.86
CA ARG A 81 -7.34 -4.98 -13.24
C ARG A 81 -8.00 -4.02 -14.23
N ARG A 82 -9.12 -3.40 -13.86
CA ARG A 82 -9.85 -2.45 -14.72
C ARG A 82 -9.02 -1.19 -14.92
N GLN A 83 -8.44 -0.66 -13.85
CA GLN A 83 -7.52 0.49 -13.90
C GLN A 83 -6.28 0.19 -14.76
N ALA A 84 -5.63 -0.96 -14.57
CA ALA A 84 -4.48 -1.37 -15.38
C ALA A 84 -4.84 -1.49 -16.88
N LYS A 85 -6.04 -2.00 -17.20
CA LYS A 85 -6.54 -2.10 -18.58
C LYS A 85 -6.84 -0.71 -19.18
N GLN A 86 -7.45 0.20 -18.42
CA GLN A 86 -7.72 1.57 -18.84
C GLN A 86 -6.44 2.35 -19.13
N LEU A 87 -5.45 2.30 -18.22
CA LEU A 87 -4.14 2.92 -18.42
C LEU A 87 -3.42 2.41 -19.67
N ARG A 88 -3.54 1.10 -19.96
CA ARG A 88 -2.99 0.53 -21.20
C ARG A 88 -3.68 1.12 -22.43
N LYS A 89 -5.02 1.15 -22.46
CA LYS A 89 -5.79 1.72 -23.57
C LYS A 89 -5.45 3.20 -23.81
N ALA A 90 -5.31 3.99 -22.74
CA ALA A 90 -4.92 5.38 -22.83
C ALA A 90 -3.52 5.55 -23.45
N ARG A 91 -2.58 4.67 -23.11
CA ARG A 91 -1.21 4.71 -23.66
C ARG A 91 -1.13 4.30 -25.13
N THR A 92 -1.98 3.39 -25.58
CA THR A 92 -2.01 2.91 -26.98
C THR A 92 -2.84 3.78 -27.91
N ARG A 93 -3.57 4.79 -27.38
CA ARG A 93 -4.37 5.68 -28.20
C ARG A 93 -3.42 6.73 -28.83
N PRO A 94 -3.26 6.79 -30.16
CA PRO A 94 -2.44 7.82 -30.78
C PRO A 94 -3.04 9.19 -30.44
N LYS A 95 -2.16 10.12 -30.08
CA LYS A 95 -2.52 11.52 -29.82
C LYS A 95 -2.98 12.10 -31.16
N ARG A 96 -4.28 12.01 -31.47
CA ARG A 96 -4.86 12.71 -32.62
C ARG A 96 -4.70 14.21 -32.31
N ARG A 97 -3.72 14.81 -32.98
CA ARG A 97 -3.59 16.27 -33.15
C ARG A 97 -4.45 16.66 -34.33
#